data_AF-A0A3D6CCG5-F1
#
_entry.id   AF-A0A3D6CCG5-F1
#
_cell.length_a   1.000
_cell.length_b   1.000
_cell.length_c   1.000
_cell.angle_alpha   90.00
_cell.angle_beta   90.00
_cell.angle_gamma   90.00
#
_symmetry.space_group_name_H-M   'P 1'
#
loop_
_entity.id
_entity.type
_entity.pdbx_description
1 polymer ?
#
loop_
_entity_poly.entity_id
_entity_poly.type
_entity_poly.pdbx_seq_one_letter_code
_entity_poly.pdbx_strand_id
1 'polypeptide(L)'
;EDVDAIGVSILSGAHLTVFPRILSLMKEKNLNDVLLTGGGIIPDDDMEKLREMGVGKLFPPGTNTSDIAGYIREWVKENRSF
;
A
#
# COMPACT_ATOMS: atom_id res chain seq x y z
N GLU A 1 -8.05 -18.17 -3.94
CA GLU A 1 -7.95 -17.37 -2.70
C GLU A 1 -7.70 -15.93 -3.13
N ASP A 2 -8.65 -15.05 -2.84
CA ASP A 2 -8.60 -13.60 -3.14
C ASP A 2 -7.87 -12.90 -1.98
N VAL A 3 -7.15 -11.81 -2.25
CA VAL A 3 -6.40 -11.09 -1.22
C VAL A 3 -7.00 -9.71 -1.01
N ASP A 4 -7.18 -9.31 0.25
CA ASP A 4 -7.79 -8.01 0.56
C ASP A 4 -6.77 -6.86 0.54
N ALA A 5 -5.49 -7.18 0.74
CA ALA A 5 -4.40 -6.20 0.74
C ALA A 5 -3.08 -6.81 0.28
N ILE A 6 -2.24 -5.98 -0.33
CA ILE A 6 -0.86 -6.24 -0.74
C ILE A 6 0.03 -5.27 0.03
N GLY A 7 0.86 -5.79 0.92
CA GLY A 7 1.86 -5.03 1.68
C GLY A 7 3.25 -5.15 1.08
N VAL A 8 3.88 -4.04 0.70
CA VAL A 8 5.22 -4.02 0.11
C VAL A 8 6.24 -3.42 1.09
N SER A 9 7.34 -4.12 1.35
CA SER A 9 8.43 -3.62 2.21
C SER A 9 9.67 -3.29 1.38
N ILE A 10 10.11 -2.03 1.37
CA ILE A 10 11.23 -1.56 0.53
C ILE A 10 12.28 -0.81 1.35
N LEU A 11 13.52 -1.30 1.32
CA LEU A 11 14.69 -0.69 1.98
C LEU A 11 15.74 -0.18 0.96
N SER A 12 15.51 -0.40 -0.34
CA SER A 12 16.47 -0.12 -1.41
C SER A 12 16.30 1.25 -2.09
N GLY A 13 15.34 2.07 -1.65
CA GLY A 13 15.01 3.36 -2.29
C GLY A 13 14.27 3.24 -3.63
N ALA A 14 13.91 2.03 -4.05
CA ALA A 14 13.21 1.77 -5.31
C ALA A 14 11.66 1.94 -5.22
N HIS A 15 11.15 2.60 -4.17
CA HIS A 15 9.71 2.72 -3.91
C HIS A 15 8.95 3.43 -5.03
N LEU A 16 9.52 4.48 -5.61
CA LEU A 16 8.92 5.18 -6.76
C LEU A 16 8.91 4.37 -8.06
N THR A 17 9.58 3.22 -8.11
CA THR A 17 9.53 2.32 -9.27
C THR A 17 8.64 1.11 -9.00
N VAL A 18 8.79 0.50 -7.82
CA VAL A 18 8.10 -0.74 -7.46
C VAL A 18 6.62 -0.51 -7.22
N PHE A 19 6.24 0.51 -6.43
CA PHE A 19 4.83 0.76 -6.13
C PHE A 19 4.02 1.11 -7.39
N PRO A 20 4.47 2.02 -8.27
CA PRO A 20 3.75 2.30 -9.52
C PRO A 20 3.64 1.09 -10.43
N ARG A 21 4.69 0.24 -10.48
CA ARG A 21 4.65 -0.99 -11.27
C ARG A 21 3.60 -1.96 -10.75
N ILE A 22 3.51 -2.17 -9.44
CA ILE A 22 2.49 -3.02 -8.83
C ILE A 22 1.10 -2.45 -9.09
N LEU A 23 0.93 -1.13 -8.92
CA LEU A 23 -0.34 -0.48 -9.18
C LEU A 23 -0.80 -0.66 -10.64
N SER A 24 0.11 -0.56 -11.61
CA SER A 24 -0.19 -0.87 -13.02
C SER A 24 -0.70 -2.30 -13.18
N LEU A 25 0.02 -3.27 -12.62
CA LEU A 25 -0.33 -4.69 -12.71
C LEU A 25 -1.68 -5.00 -12.06
N MET A 26 -2.01 -4.33 -10.94
CA MET A 26 -3.31 -4.44 -10.28
C MET A 26 -4.43 -3.93 -11.18
N LYS A 27 -4.24 -2.76 -11.81
CA LYS A 27 -5.20 -2.20 -12.78
C LYS A 27 -5.39 -3.12 -13.99
N GLU A 28 -4.30 -3.66 -14.55
CA GLU A 28 -4.34 -4.62 -15.66
C GLU A 28 -5.12 -5.89 -15.31
N LYS A 29 -5.07 -6.30 -14.04
CA LYS A 29 -5.81 -7.47 -13.52
C LYS A 29 -7.20 -7.15 -12.98
N ASN A 30 -7.67 -5.91 -13.12
CA ASN A 30 -8.94 -5.42 -12.55
C ASN A 30 -9.06 -5.61 -11.02
N LEU A 31 -7.93 -5.57 -10.30
CA LEU A 31 -7.87 -5.64 -8.84
C LEU A 31 -8.10 -4.25 -8.22
N ASN A 32 -9.27 -3.67 -8.47
CA ASN A 32 -9.60 -2.31 -8.07
C ASN A 32 -10.02 -2.19 -6.59
N ASP A 33 -10.30 -3.31 -5.94
CA ASP A 33 -10.79 -3.43 -4.58
C ASP A 33 -9.76 -4.10 -3.64
N VAL A 34 -8.50 -4.15 -4.07
CA VAL A 34 -7.38 -4.65 -3.27
C VAL A 34 -6.52 -3.46 -2.83
N LEU A 35 -6.22 -3.38 -1.54
CA LEU A 35 -5.37 -2.32 -0.98
C LEU A 35 -3.91 -2.56 -1.36
N LEU A 36 -3.27 -1.59 -2.01
CA LEU A 36 -1.81 -1.54 -2.10
C LEU A 36 -1.25 -0.66 -0.99
N THR A 37 -0.54 -1.23 -0.03
CA THR A 37 0.07 -0.52 1.11
C THR A 37 1.50 -1.02 1.32
N GLY A 38 2.22 -0.49 2.31
CA GLY A 38 3.58 -0.91 2.56
C GLY A 38 4.35 -0.05 3.53
N GLY A 39 5.64 -0.29 3.60
CA GLY A 39 6.53 0.45 4.48
C GLY A 39 8.00 0.30 4.12
N GLY A 40 8.84 1.02 4.86
CA GLY A 40 10.27 1.05 4.61
C GLY A 40 10.86 2.44 4.82
N ILE A 41 12.08 2.65 4.33
CA ILE A 41 12.75 3.95 4.40
C ILE A 41 12.31 4.77 3.18
N ILE A 42 11.24 5.54 3.34
CA ILE A 42 10.61 6.34 2.27
C ILE A 42 10.50 7.79 2.75
N PRO A 43 11.05 8.77 2.01
CA PRO A 43 10.89 10.19 2.32
C PRO A 43 9.42 10.64 2.28
N ASP A 44 9.05 11.61 3.12
CA ASP A 44 7.67 12.13 3.18
C ASP A 44 7.14 12.64 1.83
N ASP A 45 7.95 13.38 1.06
CA ASP A 45 7.59 13.83 -0.29
C ASP A 45 7.26 12.68 -1.25
N ASP A 46 7.96 11.55 -1.12
CA ASP A 46 7.73 10.40 -1.98
C ASP A 46 6.52 9.59 -1.49
N MET A 47 6.27 9.55 -0.19
CA MET A 47 5.03 8.98 0.35
C MET A 47 3.80 9.75 -0.14
N GLU A 48 3.87 11.08 -0.18
CA GLU A 48 2.79 11.92 -0.70
C GLU A 48 2.53 11.63 -2.18
N LYS A 49 3.57 11.62 -3.02
CA LYS A 49 3.45 11.26 -4.45
C LYS A 49 2.82 9.88 -4.65
N LEU A 50 3.28 8.88 -3.90
CA LEU A 50 2.73 7.53 -4.00
C LEU A 50 1.25 7.50 -3.59
N ARG A 51 0.87 8.28 -2.57
CA ARG A 51 -0.53 8.43 -2.15
C ARG A 51 -1.39 9.05 -3.24
N GLU A 52 -0.91 10.11 -3.89
CA GLU A 52 -1.60 10.75 -5.02
C GLU A 52 -1.79 9.81 -6.22
N MET A 53 -0.86 8.86 -6.41
CA MET A 53 -0.98 7.83 -7.45
C MET A 53 -2.03 6.76 -7.13
N GLY A 54 -2.52 6.69 -5.88
CA GLY A 54 -3.49 5.69 -5.42
C GLY A 54 -2.88 4.56 -4.60
N VAL A 55 -1.62 4.69 -4.16
CA VAL A 55 -1.08 3.81 -3.11
C VAL A 55 -1.75 4.18 -1.79
N GLY A 56 -2.13 3.19 -1.00
CA GLY A 56 -2.63 3.39 0.35
C GLY A 56 -1.55 3.96 1.29
N LYS A 57 -1.91 4.12 2.56
CA LYS A 57 -1.00 4.63 3.59
C LYS A 57 0.30 3.84 3.61
N LEU A 58 1.42 4.55 3.68
CA LEU A 58 2.76 3.98 3.84
C LEU A 58 3.25 4.18 5.26
N PHE A 59 4.05 3.25 5.74
CA PHE A 59 4.48 3.20 7.13
C PHE A 59 6.02 3.33 7.25
N PRO A 60 6.52 4.38 7.93
CA PRO A 60 7.95 4.55 8.14
C PRO A 60 8.50 3.51 9.13
N PRO A 61 9.84 3.37 9.24
CA PRO A 61 10.46 2.45 10.18
C PRO A 61 10.05 2.78 11.62
N GLY A 62 9.78 1.76 12.43
CA GLY A 62 9.36 1.92 13.82
C GLY A 62 7.84 2.09 14.03
N THR A 63 7.05 2.10 12.96
CA THR A 63 5.57 2.04 13.08
C THR A 63 5.16 0.77 13.84
N ASN A 64 4.24 0.90 14.81
CA ASN A 64 3.73 -0.24 15.54
C ASN A 64 2.89 -1.14 14.61
N THR A 65 3.13 -2.45 14.66
CA THR A 65 2.37 -3.43 13.87
C THR A 65 0.86 -3.37 14.14
N SER A 66 0.46 -2.95 15.34
CA SER A 66 -0.95 -2.77 15.70
C SER A 66 -1.62 -1.66 14.87
N ASP A 67 -0.91 -0.57 14.59
CA ASP A 67 -1.42 0.55 13.79
C ASP A 67 -1.58 0.14 12.32
N ILE A 68 -0.61 -0.62 11.80
CA ILE A 68 -0.65 -1.17 10.44
C ILE A 68 -1.84 -2.12 10.29
N ALA A 69 -2.00 -3.04 11.24
CA ALA A 69 -3.11 -4.00 11.23
C ALA A 69 -4.48 -3.32 11.38
N GLY A 70 -4.58 -2.28 12.22
CA GLY A 70 -5.78 -1.46 12.37
C GLY A 70 -6.18 -0.80 11.05
N TYR A 71 -5.23 -0.11 10.42
CA TYR A 71 -5.44 0.54 9.13
C TYR A 71 -5.92 -0.43 8.04
N ILE A 72 -5.28 -1.60 7.90
CA ILE A 72 -5.68 -2.59 6.89
C ILE A 72 -7.11 -3.07 7.18
N ARG A 73 -7.45 -3.39 8.43
CA ARG A 73 -8.80 -3.86 8.79
C ARG A 73 -9.88 -2.82 8.52
N GLU A 74 -9.62 -1.56 8.87
CA GLU A 74 -10.55 -0.46 8.61
C GLU A 74 -10.75 -0.26 7.11
N TRP A 75 -9.66 -0.19 6.34
CA TRP A 75 -9.74 -0.04 4.90
C TRP A 75 -10.55 -1.17 4.24
N VAL A 76 -10.28 -2.43 4.61
CA VAL A 76 -10.99 -3.59 4.06
C VAL A 76 -12.48 -3.52 4.40
N LYS A 77 -12.83 -3.13 5.62
CA LYS A 77 -14.23 -2.98 6.05
C LYS A 77 -14.98 -1.90 5.26
N GLU A 78 -14.30 -0.82 4.86
CA GLU A 78 -14.92 0.30 4.13
C GLU A 78 -14.99 0.05 2.61
N ASN A 79 -14.00 -0.66 2.05
CA ASN A 79 -13.81 -0.76 0.60
C ASN A 79 -14.20 -2.12 0.02
N ARG A 80 -14.27 -3.18 0.83
CA ARG A 80 -14.78 -4.48 0.39
C ARG A 80 -16.14 -4.76 1.01
N SER A 81 -17.08 -5.11 0.14
CA SER A 81 -18.38 -5.64 0.54
C SER A 81 -18.28 -7.16 0.55
N PHE A 82 -18.51 -7.79 1.69
CA PHE A 82 -18.69 -9.24 1.81
C PHE A 82 -20.13 -9.64 1.48
#